data_AF-A0A1C3P7G1-F1
#
_entry.id   AF-A0A1C3P7G1-F1
#
_cell.length_a   1.000
_cell.length_b   1.000
_cell.length_c   1.000
_cell.angle_alpha   90.00
_cell.angle_beta   90.00
_cell.angle_gamma   90.00
#
_symmetry.space_group_name_H-M   'P 1'
#
loop_
_entity.id
_entity.type
_entity.pdbx_description
1 polymer ?
#
loop_
_entity_poly.entity_id
_entity_poly.type
_entity_poly.pdbx_seq_one_letter_code
_entity_poly.pdbx_strand_id
1 'polypeptide(L)'
;MDLAELALPDPPLSDTWLPLGVGGPDVDVVGMDFFDAGPHLLLVSGPAGSGRTTAAATAARGLRRVGVGVLVVAPPRSPLPTLIGDDGGVRVVTGTVLKDTDLRTAAEAFGDGRYAVVVDDCDQITVVPTQVNFADGPTLLQDIASPGALGHQALVLCGDATPILSGQRRSLARVVSEIMTSGARLLLTPTSPVVAREHGFKLEPDQFFAAPPGRGHLATARATTLVHLAW
;
A
#
# COMPACT_ATOMS: atom_id res chain seq x y z
N MET A 1 17.00 6.83 7.54
CA MET A 1 16.72 8.04 6.76
C MET A 1 15.26 8.33 7.03
N ASP A 2 14.99 9.43 7.72
CA ASP A 2 13.62 9.83 8.02
C ASP A 2 12.98 10.30 6.71
N LEU A 3 11.70 9.99 6.53
CA LEU A 3 10.91 10.52 5.42
C LEU A 3 10.99 12.06 5.37
N ALA A 4 11.18 12.74 6.50
CA ALA A 4 11.29 14.21 6.59
C ALA A 4 12.59 14.75 5.97
N GLU A 5 13.61 13.91 5.85
CA GLU A 5 14.93 14.28 5.33
C GLU A 5 15.04 14.12 3.81
N LEU A 6 14.04 13.50 3.17
CA LEU A 6 14.01 13.32 1.72
C LEU A 6 13.79 14.65 1.02
N ALA A 7 14.76 15.04 0.19
CA ALA A 7 14.64 16.23 -0.66
C ALA A 7 13.53 16.02 -1.69
N LEU A 8 12.46 16.79 -1.59
CA LEU A 8 11.39 16.76 -2.59
C LEU A 8 11.92 17.29 -3.94
N PRO A 9 11.43 16.76 -5.07
CA PRO A 9 11.73 17.32 -6.38
C PRO A 9 11.41 18.82 -6.44
N ASP A 10 12.29 19.60 -7.09
CA ASP A 10 12.09 21.02 -7.37
C ASP A 10 12.21 21.26 -8.90
N PRO A 11 11.12 21.64 -9.60
CA PRO A 11 9.78 21.89 -9.06
C PRO A 11 9.07 20.61 -8.58
N PRO A 12 8.05 20.73 -7.69
CA PRO A 12 7.24 19.60 -7.25
C PRO A 12 6.61 18.86 -8.43
N LEU A 13 6.62 17.52 -8.38
CA LEU A 13 6.03 16.69 -9.44
C LEU A 13 4.49 16.77 -9.46
N SER A 14 3.86 16.88 -8.29
CA SER A 14 2.45 17.19 -8.07
C SER A 14 2.21 17.53 -6.58
N ASP A 15 1.04 18.09 -6.25
CA ASP A 15 0.67 18.42 -4.87
C ASP A 15 0.44 17.19 -3.97
N THR A 16 0.26 16.02 -4.57
CA THR A 16 0.03 14.74 -3.88
C THR A 16 1.18 13.75 -4.04
N TRP A 17 2.31 14.20 -4.59
CA TRP A 17 3.48 13.35 -4.75
C TRP A 17 4.07 12.95 -3.40
N LEU A 18 4.24 11.65 -3.22
CA LEU A 18 4.68 11.02 -2.00
C LEU A 18 6.12 10.49 -2.16
N PRO A 19 7.11 11.06 -1.45
CA PRO A 19 8.41 10.41 -1.34
C PRO A 19 8.28 9.09 -0.58
N LEU A 20 8.92 8.03 -1.05
CA LEU A 20 8.95 6.72 -0.38
C LEU A 20 10.34 6.37 0.16
N GLY A 21 11.39 6.81 -0.53
CA GLY A 21 12.77 6.48 -0.19
C GLY A 21 13.76 7.00 -1.22
N VAL A 22 14.94 6.39 -1.29
CA VAL A 22 15.97 6.71 -2.27
C VAL A 22 16.30 5.49 -3.13
N GLY A 23 16.73 5.72 -4.37
CA GLY A 23 16.94 4.63 -5.31
C GLY A 23 17.43 5.05 -6.68
N GLY A 24 17.50 4.08 -7.58
CA GLY A 24 18.05 4.30 -8.92
C GLY A 24 19.58 4.43 -8.96
N PRO A 25 20.17 4.58 -10.15
CA PRO A 25 21.61 4.67 -10.35
C PRO A 25 22.22 5.93 -9.72
N ASP A 26 21.47 7.03 -9.69
CA ASP A 26 21.92 8.33 -9.18
C ASP A 26 21.57 8.55 -7.70
N VAL A 27 20.92 7.57 -7.04
CA VAL A 27 20.49 7.63 -5.63
C VAL A 27 19.54 8.82 -5.37
N ASP A 28 18.58 9.00 -6.27
CA ASP A 28 17.56 10.04 -6.19
C ASP A 28 16.38 9.63 -5.31
N VAL A 29 15.57 10.61 -4.93
CA VAL A 29 14.32 10.34 -4.21
C VAL A 29 13.34 9.62 -5.13
N VAL A 30 12.92 8.44 -4.69
CA VAL A 30 11.91 7.63 -5.35
C VAL A 30 10.59 7.82 -4.62
N GLY A 31 9.54 8.07 -5.37
CA GLY A 31 8.21 8.31 -4.84
C GLY A 31 7.12 7.95 -5.84
N MET A 32 5.88 8.19 -5.44
CA MET A 32 4.71 7.93 -6.26
C MET A 32 3.61 8.94 -5.98
N ASP A 33 2.66 9.06 -6.90
CA ASP A 33 1.48 9.87 -6.71
C ASP A 33 0.24 8.97 -6.83
N PHE A 34 -0.59 8.96 -5.79
CA PHE A 34 -1.79 8.13 -5.73
C PHE A 34 -3.03 8.80 -6.32
N PHE A 35 -3.03 10.12 -6.53
CA PHE A 35 -4.25 10.88 -6.83
C PHE A 35 -4.20 11.66 -8.15
N ASP A 36 -3.02 11.84 -8.75
CA ASP A 36 -2.92 12.52 -10.05
C ASP A 36 -2.10 11.70 -11.06
N ALA A 37 -0.77 11.76 -11.02
CA ALA A 37 0.06 11.25 -12.11
C ALA A 37 0.33 9.72 -12.09
N GLY A 38 -0.08 9.01 -11.03
CA GLY A 38 0.25 7.60 -10.80
C GLY A 38 -0.95 6.74 -10.40
N PRO A 39 -0.72 5.44 -10.14
CA PRO A 39 -1.80 4.53 -9.76
C PRO A 39 -2.27 4.80 -8.33
N HIS A 40 -3.59 4.86 -8.16
CA HIS A 40 -4.24 4.92 -6.84
C HIS A 40 -4.09 3.64 -5.99
N LEU A 41 -3.49 2.60 -6.56
CA LEU A 41 -3.34 1.29 -5.94
C LEU A 41 -1.87 0.91 -5.78
N LEU A 42 -1.49 0.42 -4.60
CA LEU A 42 -0.17 -0.12 -4.32
C LEU A 42 -0.27 -1.46 -3.59
N LEU A 43 0.43 -2.46 -4.09
CA LEU A 43 0.71 -3.71 -3.37
C LEU A 43 2.14 -3.70 -2.86
N VAL A 44 2.32 -3.75 -1.54
CA VAL A 44 3.61 -3.99 -0.89
C VAL A 44 3.68 -5.46 -0.47
N SER A 45 4.70 -6.16 -0.93
CA SER A 45 4.87 -7.57 -0.63
C SER A 45 6.33 -7.91 -0.35
N GLY A 46 6.55 -8.93 0.46
CA GLY A 46 7.88 -9.41 0.82
C GLY A 46 7.79 -10.49 1.90
N PRO A 47 8.89 -11.19 2.21
CA PRO A 47 8.92 -12.15 3.31
C PRO A 47 8.77 -11.44 4.67
N ALA A 48 8.52 -12.23 5.73
CA ALA A 48 8.51 -11.71 7.10
C ALA A 48 9.82 -10.97 7.44
N GLY A 49 9.70 -9.82 8.11
CA GLY A 49 10.87 -8.99 8.46
C GLY A 49 11.43 -8.13 7.32
N SER A 50 10.85 -8.16 6.12
CA SER A 50 11.29 -7.36 4.97
C SER A 50 11.03 -5.85 5.09
N GLY A 51 10.27 -5.41 6.09
CA GLY A 51 9.90 -4.00 6.29
C GLY A 51 8.53 -3.60 5.72
N ARG A 52 7.63 -4.55 5.44
CA ARG A 52 6.26 -4.27 4.93
C ARG A 52 5.50 -3.26 5.80
N THR A 53 5.48 -3.48 7.11
CA THR A 53 4.79 -2.59 8.05
C THR A 53 5.45 -1.21 8.11
N THR A 54 6.78 -1.13 7.97
CA THR A 54 7.48 0.15 7.81
C THR A 54 7.05 0.84 6.53
N ALA A 55 6.94 0.13 5.40
CA ALA A 55 6.44 0.68 4.15
C ALA A 55 5.01 1.23 4.28
N ALA A 56 4.13 0.50 4.98
CA ALA A 56 2.79 0.96 5.32
C ALA A 56 2.80 2.26 6.14
N ALA A 57 3.68 2.35 7.14
CA ALA A 57 3.86 3.55 7.95
C ALA A 57 4.41 4.72 7.13
N THR A 58 5.38 4.47 6.24
CA THR A 58 5.95 5.48 5.33
C THR A 58 4.87 6.03 4.39
N ALA A 59 4.06 5.15 3.81
CA ALA A 59 2.93 5.55 2.97
C ALA A 59 1.91 6.38 3.75
N ALA A 60 1.46 5.87 4.90
CA ALA A 60 0.51 6.57 5.76
C ALA A 60 1.01 7.97 6.16
N ARG A 61 2.24 8.07 6.66
CA ARG A 61 2.80 9.36 7.12
C ARG A 61 2.97 10.35 5.98
N GLY A 62 3.46 9.93 4.83
CA GLY A 62 3.63 10.88 3.74
C GLY A 62 2.30 11.29 3.08
N LEU A 63 1.28 10.42 3.06
CA LEU A 63 -0.08 10.81 2.68
C LEU A 63 -0.62 11.89 3.63
N ARG A 64 -0.40 11.74 4.94
CA ARG A 64 -0.75 12.77 5.93
C ARG A 64 -0.02 14.09 5.71
N ARG A 65 1.26 14.05 5.30
CA ARG A 65 2.04 15.28 4.98
C ARG A 65 1.46 16.08 3.83
N VAL A 66 0.83 15.43 2.85
CA VAL A 66 0.13 16.10 1.73
C VAL A 66 -1.36 16.31 2.01
N GLY A 67 -1.80 16.20 3.27
CA GLY A 67 -3.16 16.52 3.70
C GLY A 67 -4.21 15.44 3.41
N VAL A 68 -3.82 14.27 2.93
CA VAL A 68 -4.74 13.16 2.60
C VAL A 68 -5.15 12.42 3.88
N GLY A 69 -6.45 12.16 4.08
CA GLY A 69 -6.93 11.34 5.20
C GLY A 69 -6.43 9.89 5.10
N VAL A 70 -6.17 9.22 6.23
CA VAL A 70 -5.69 7.83 6.20
C VAL A 70 -6.52 6.93 7.10
N LEU A 71 -7.15 5.91 6.51
CA LEU A 71 -7.74 4.79 7.25
C LEU A 71 -6.74 3.64 7.30
N VAL A 72 -6.20 3.36 8.48
CA VAL A 72 -5.39 2.19 8.74
C VAL A 72 -6.29 1.01 9.12
N VAL A 73 -6.11 -0.10 8.43
CA VAL A 73 -6.73 -1.38 8.73
C VAL A 73 -5.63 -2.38 9.05
N ALA A 74 -5.65 -2.98 10.23
CA ALA A 74 -4.57 -3.87 10.64
C ALA A 74 -5.04 -5.01 11.57
N PRO A 75 -4.36 -6.16 11.60
CA PRO A 75 -4.59 -7.15 12.64
C PRO A 75 -4.27 -6.58 14.03
N PRO A 76 -4.87 -7.10 15.12
CA PRO A 76 -4.67 -6.57 16.47
C PRO A 76 -3.21 -6.54 16.96
N ARG A 77 -2.32 -7.34 16.36
CA ARG A 77 -0.90 -7.43 16.73
C ARG A 77 0.03 -6.65 15.81
N SER A 78 -0.50 -5.96 14.79
CA SER A 78 0.33 -5.13 13.93
C SER A 78 0.93 -3.97 14.72
N PRO A 79 2.23 -3.65 14.55
CA PRO A 79 2.85 -2.48 15.14
C PRO A 79 2.49 -1.18 14.40
N LEU A 80 1.78 -1.23 13.26
CA LEU A 80 1.49 -0.07 12.43
C LEU A 80 0.81 1.09 13.18
N PRO A 81 -0.24 0.87 13.99
CA PRO A 81 -0.88 1.96 14.74
C PRO A 81 0.09 2.70 15.69
N THR A 82 1.00 1.95 16.33
CA THR A 82 2.02 2.55 17.20
C THR A 82 3.05 3.33 16.40
N LEU A 83 3.46 2.82 15.24
CA LEU A 83 4.43 3.51 14.38
C LEU A 83 3.87 4.84 13.89
N ILE A 84 2.65 4.87 13.33
CA ILE A 84 2.06 6.10 12.79
C ILE A 84 1.78 7.14 13.89
N GLY A 85 1.53 6.70 15.13
CA GLY A 85 1.20 7.57 16.25
C GLY A 85 -0.19 8.18 16.16
N ASP A 86 -0.47 9.13 17.06
CA ASP A 86 -1.77 9.81 17.13
C ASP A 86 -1.77 11.06 16.22
N ASP A 87 -2.23 10.90 14.98
CA ASP A 87 -2.51 11.98 14.02
C ASP A 87 -4.02 12.14 13.83
N GLY A 88 -4.54 13.35 13.98
CA GLY A 88 -5.98 13.64 13.91
C GLY A 88 -6.66 13.32 12.58
N GLY A 89 -5.90 13.18 11.48
CA GLY A 89 -6.43 12.71 10.20
C GLY A 89 -6.09 11.26 9.87
N VAL A 90 -5.67 10.49 10.87
CA VAL A 90 -5.61 9.03 10.82
C VAL A 90 -6.82 8.45 11.56
N ARG A 91 -7.41 7.39 11.00
CA ARG A 91 -8.38 6.52 11.67
C ARG A 91 -7.83 5.11 11.65
N VAL A 92 -8.02 4.36 12.73
CA VAL A 92 -7.50 3.00 12.85
C VAL A 92 -8.65 2.04 13.15
N VAL A 93 -8.76 0.97 12.35
CA VAL A 93 -9.67 -0.14 12.59
C VAL A 93 -8.83 -1.42 12.69
N THR A 94 -8.88 -2.07 13.86
CA THR A 94 -8.11 -3.30 14.11
C THR A 94 -9.00 -4.53 14.19
N GLY A 95 -8.59 -5.63 13.55
CA GLY A 95 -9.28 -6.91 13.63
C GLY A 95 -8.84 -7.88 12.53
N THR A 96 -9.18 -9.16 12.70
CA THR A 96 -8.93 -10.20 11.69
C THR A 96 -10.16 -10.51 10.85
N VAL A 97 -11.36 -10.25 11.39
CA VAL A 97 -12.63 -10.29 10.68
C VAL A 97 -13.32 -8.95 10.93
N LEU A 98 -13.53 -8.18 9.87
CA LEU A 98 -14.03 -6.81 9.93
C LEU A 98 -15.30 -6.70 9.10
N LYS A 99 -16.32 -5.99 9.60
CA LYS A 99 -17.49 -5.69 8.78
C LYS A 99 -17.18 -4.52 7.87
N ASP A 100 -17.64 -4.61 6.63
CA ASP A 100 -17.55 -3.53 5.67
C ASP A 100 -18.17 -2.22 6.19
N THR A 101 -19.27 -2.31 6.95
CA THR A 101 -19.91 -1.16 7.60
C THR A 101 -18.98 -0.42 8.55
N ASP A 102 -18.12 -1.12 9.27
CA ASP A 102 -17.21 -0.51 10.25
C ASP A 102 -16.10 0.28 9.53
N LEU A 103 -15.62 -0.25 8.39
CA LEU A 103 -14.67 0.45 7.54
C LEU A 103 -15.27 1.71 6.91
N ARG A 104 -16.50 1.61 6.40
CA ARG A 104 -17.21 2.76 5.81
C ARG A 104 -17.49 3.84 6.86
N THR A 105 -17.98 3.46 8.05
CA THR A 105 -18.19 4.38 9.17
C THR A 105 -16.90 5.10 9.56
N ALA A 106 -15.76 4.39 9.59
CA ALA A 106 -14.46 5.02 9.86
C ALA A 106 -14.04 5.99 8.75
N ALA A 107 -14.35 5.68 7.49
CA ALA A 107 -14.04 6.52 6.33
C ALA A 107 -14.92 7.78 6.24
N GLU A 108 -16.14 7.77 6.76
CA GLU A 108 -17.04 8.95 6.80
C GLU A 108 -16.39 10.15 7.49
N ALA A 109 -15.46 9.92 8.42
CA ALA A 109 -14.72 10.97 9.12
C ALA A 109 -13.85 11.85 8.19
N PHE A 110 -13.60 11.41 6.95
CA PHE A 110 -12.84 12.19 5.95
C PHE A 110 -13.73 13.09 5.08
N GLY A 111 -15.06 12.96 5.15
CA GLY A 111 -16.01 13.73 4.35
C GLY A 111 -15.75 13.59 2.85
N ASP A 112 -15.84 14.71 2.12
CA ASP A 112 -15.59 14.77 0.67
C ASP A 112 -14.08 14.90 0.31
N GLY A 113 -13.20 14.86 1.32
CA GLY A 113 -11.77 14.96 1.14
C GLY A 113 -11.14 13.69 0.55
N ARG A 114 -9.95 13.84 -0.04
CA ARG A 114 -9.14 12.68 -0.46
C ARG A 114 -8.73 11.85 0.74
N TYR A 115 -8.84 10.53 0.64
CA TYR A 115 -8.32 9.64 1.65
C TYR A 115 -7.73 8.36 1.04
N ALA A 116 -6.86 7.70 1.79
CA ALA A 116 -6.31 6.41 1.44
C ALA A 116 -6.64 5.37 2.52
N VAL A 117 -6.81 4.13 2.11
CA VAL A 117 -6.86 2.99 3.03
C VAL A 117 -5.51 2.28 2.98
N VAL A 118 -4.89 2.08 4.14
CA VAL A 118 -3.62 1.34 4.28
C VAL A 118 -3.92 0.08 5.09
N VAL A 119 -3.80 -1.08 4.44
CA VAL A 119 -4.09 -2.38 5.04
C VAL A 119 -2.79 -3.11 5.32
N ASP A 120 -2.42 -3.23 6.60
CA ASP A 120 -1.24 -3.98 7.02
C ASP A 120 -1.55 -5.46 7.23
N ASP A 121 -0.56 -6.34 6.98
CA ASP A 121 -0.70 -7.80 7.04
C ASP A 121 -2.06 -8.31 6.50
N CYS A 122 -2.42 -7.86 5.30
CA CYS A 122 -3.76 -8.06 4.74
C CYS A 122 -4.10 -9.55 4.51
N ASP A 123 -3.11 -10.43 4.46
CA ASP A 123 -3.29 -11.89 4.46
C ASP A 123 -3.95 -12.43 5.76
N GLN A 124 -3.96 -11.64 6.83
CA GLN A 124 -4.63 -11.95 8.10
C GLN A 124 -6.01 -11.31 8.25
N ILE A 125 -6.47 -10.52 7.28
CA ILE A 125 -7.73 -9.76 7.35
C ILE A 125 -8.78 -10.36 6.41
N THR A 126 -9.99 -10.52 6.93
CA THR A 126 -11.20 -10.81 6.16
C THR A 126 -12.18 -9.66 6.33
N VAL A 127 -12.55 -9.02 5.22
CA VAL A 127 -13.64 -8.02 5.19
C VAL A 127 -14.93 -8.73 4.79
N VAL A 128 -15.92 -8.68 5.67
CA VAL A 128 -17.25 -9.25 5.44
C VAL A 128 -18.11 -8.22 4.73
N PRO A 129 -18.56 -8.49 3.50
CA PRO A 129 -19.37 -7.54 2.72
C PRO A 129 -20.74 -7.30 3.37
N THR A 130 -21.30 -6.13 3.07
CA THR A 130 -22.69 -5.82 3.41
C THR A 130 -23.62 -6.64 2.52
N GLN A 131 -24.66 -7.24 3.12
CA GLN A 131 -25.71 -7.94 2.38
C GLN A 131 -26.72 -6.95 1.82
N VAL A 132 -26.96 -6.98 0.51
CA VAL A 132 -28.01 -6.20 -0.16
C VAL A 132 -28.86 -7.17 -0.98
N ASN A 133 -30.17 -7.21 -0.74
CA ASN A 133 -31.10 -8.12 -1.45
C ASN A 133 -30.65 -9.59 -1.49
N PHE A 134 -30.13 -10.11 -0.37
CA PHE A 134 -29.59 -11.48 -0.23
C PHE A 134 -28.34 -11.80 -1.07
N ALA A 135 -27.62 -10.77 -1.51
CA ALA A 135 -26.34 -10.90 -2.18
C ALA A 135 -25.26 -10.05 -1.49
N ASP A 136 -24.01 -10.51 -1.58
CA ASP A 136 -22.84 -9.74 -1.17
C ASP A 136 -22.71 -8.49 -2.06
N GLY A 137 -22.79 -7.31 -1.45
CA GLY A 137 -22.38 -6.07 -2.09
C GLY A 137 -20.85 -5.94 -2.17
N PRO A 138 -20.32 -5.01 -2.99
CA PRO A 138 -18.89 -4.73 -2.98
C PRO A 138 -18.46 -4.15 -1.63
N THR A 139 -17.27 -4.55 -1.18
CA THR A 139 -16.66 -3.94 0.02
C THR A 139 -16.05 -2.58 -0.31
N LEU A 140 -15.78 -1.76 0.70
CA LEU A 140 -15.08 -0.48 0.56
C LEU A 140 -13.75 -0.65 -0.19
N LEU A 141 -13.00 -1.72 0.11
CA LEU A 141 -11.73 -1.99 -0.56
C LEU A 141 -11.91 -2.31 -2.05
N GLN A 142 -13.02 -2.96 -2.41
CA GLN A 142 -13.35 -3.26 -3.81
C GLN A 142 -13.85 -2.02 -4.56
N ASP A 143 -14.60 -1.14 -3.88
CA ASP A 143 -15.01 0.15 -4.44
C ASP A 143 -13.80 1.03 -4.74
N ILE A 144 -12.87 1.14 -3.78
CA ILE A 144 -11.62 1.92 -3.94
C ILE A 144 -10.74 1.33 -5.04
N ALA A 145 -10.73 0.01 -5.22
CA ALA A 145 -9.98 -0.61 -6.31
C ALA A 145 -10.53 -0.27 -7.70
N SER A 146 -11.80 0.14 -7.80
CA SER A 146 -12.43 0.42 -9.08
C SER A 146 -11.92 1.74 -9.69
N PRO A 147 -11.90 1.88 -11.04
CA PRO A 147 -11.48 3.12 -11.69
C PRO A 147 -12.28 4.37 -11.27
N GLY A 148 -13.50 4.21 -10.72
CA GLY A 148 -14.30 5.33 -10.24
C GLY A 148 -13.72 6.03 -9.00
N ALA A 149 -12.77 5.41 -8.32
CA ALA A 149 -12.10 5.96 -7.15
C ALA A 149 -10.91 6.87 -7.50
N LEU A 150 -10.44 6.86 -8.76
CA LEU A 150 -9.29 7.63 -9.22
C LEU A 150 -9.43 9.12 -8.86
N GLY A 151 -8.37 9.70 -8.30
CA GLY A 151 -8.33 11.10 -7.89
C GLY A 151 -9.00 11.43 -6.55
N HIS A 152 -9.73 10.47 -5.96
CA HIS A 152 -10.47 10.65 -4.72
C HIS A 152 -10.03 9.69 -3.60
N GLN A 153 -9.82 8.42 -3.94
CA GLN A 153 -9.48 7.38 -2.97
C GLN A 153 -8.29 6.55 -3.45
N ALA A 154 -7.47 6.11 -2.50
CA ALA A 154 -6.33 5.25 -2.77
C ALA A 154 -6.28 4.05 -1.84
N LEU A 155 -5.58 3.00 -2.25
CA LEU A 155 -5.44 1.77 -1.47
C LEU A 155 -4.00 1.25 -1.48
N VAL A 156 -3.47 1.01 -0.29
CA VAL A 156 -2.20 0.34 -0.07
C VAL A 156 -2.47 -0.99 0.64
N LEU A 157 -2.13 -2.11 0.00
CA LEU A 157 -2.16 -3.42 0.63
C LEU A 157 -0.75 -3.87 0.97
N CYS A 158 -0.52 -4.29 2.21
CA CYS A 158 0.74 -4.88 2.65
C CYS A 158 0.49 -6.32 3.09
N GLY A 159 1.22 -7.27 2.53
CA GLY A 159 1.05 -8.67 2.94
C GLY A 159 2.17 -9.57 2.48
N ASP A 160 2.13 -10.82 2.93
CA ASP A 160 3.14 -11.80 2.54
C ASP A 160 3.06 -12.14 1.05
N ALA A 161 4.22 -12.14 0.40
CA ALA A 161 4.32 -12.27 -1.05
C ALA A 161 3.71 -13.58 -1.58
N THR A 162 3.79 -14.70 -0.84
CA THR A 162 3.26 -15.97 -1.35
C THR A 162 1.74 -16.12 -1.12
N PRO A 163 1.22 -15.92 0.11
CA PRO A 163 -0.21 -16.03 0.39
C PRO A 163 -1.08 -15.00 -0.36
N ILE A 164 -0.56 -13.80 -0.63
CA ILE A 164 -1.38 -12.70 -1.19
C ILE A 164 -1.80 -12.95 -2.64
N LEU A 165 -0.95 -13.60 -3.44
CA LEU A 165 -1.22 -13.90 -4.85
C LEU A 165 -1.85 -15.28 -5.05
N SER A 166 -1.58 -16.25 -4.16
CA SER A 166 -2.11 -17.62 -4.28
C SER A 166 -3.60 -17.76 -3.91
N GLY A 167 -4.28 -16.65 -3.59
CA GLY A 167 -5.74 -16.62 -3.43
C GLY A 167 -6.26 -17.28 -2.14
N GLN A 168 -5.38 -17.49 -1.14
CA GLN A 168 -5.74 -18.05 0.17
C GLN A 168 -6.81 -17.22 0.93
N ARG A 169 -7.05 -15.97 0.50
CA ARG A 169 -8.10 -15.09 1.02
C ARG A 169 -9.01 -14.59 -0.11
N ARG A 170 -10.16 -15.25 -0.30
CA ARG A 170 -11.13 -14.88 -1.35
C ARG A 170 -11.66 -13.46 -1.22
N SER A 171 -11.72 -12.89 -0.02
CA SER A 171 -12.24 -11.53 0.23
C SER A 171 -11.42 -10.43 -0.46
N LEU A 172 -10.10 -10.61 -0.61
CA LEU A 172 -9.21 -9.62 -1.22
C LEU A 172 -8.78 -9.96 -2.64
N ALA A 173 -9.13 -11.15 -3.14
CA ALA A 173 -8.66 -11.64 -4.44
C ALA A 173 -8.99 -10.66 -5.59
N ARG A 174 -10.21 -10.09 -5.61
CA ARG A 174 -10.60 -9.10 -6.62
C ARG A 174 -9.74 -7.84 -6.56
N VAL A 175 -9.47 -7.35 -5.35
CA VAL A 175 -8.64 -6.16 -5.13
C VAL A 175 -7.22 -6.43 -5.61
N VAL A 176 -6.62 -7.55 -5.20
CA VAL A 176 -5.26 -7.94 -5.61
C VAL A 176 -5.17 -8.07 -7.13
N SER A 177 -6.15 -8.70 -7.79
CA SER A 177 -6.19 -8.80 -9.25
C SER A 177 -6.22 -7.42 -9.94
N GLU A 178 -6.95 -6.46 -9.37
CA GLU A 178 -7.00 -5.10 -9.89
C GLU A 178 -5.64 -4.40 -9.73
N ILE A 179 -5.00 -4.53 -8.56
CA ILE A 179 -3.64 -4.00 -8.34
C ILE A 179 -2.64 -4.61 -9.33
N MET A 180 -2.72 -5.92 -9.58
CA MET A 180 -1.84 -6.60 -10.54
C MET A 180 -2.08 -6.14 -11.99
N THR A 181 -3.28 -5.65 -12.30
CA THR A 181 -3.67 -5.16 -13.63
C THR A 181 -3.26 -3.71 -13.85
N SER A 182 -3.52 -2.82 -12.87
CA SER A 182 -3.42 -1.37 -13.05
C SER A 182 -2.63 -0.63 -11.97
N GLY A 183 -2.23 -1.32 -10.90
CA GLY A 183 -1.57 -0.74 -9.74
C GLY A 183 -0.03 -0.76 -9.76
N ALA A 184 0.54 -0.01 -8.81
CA ALA A 184 1.95 -0.12 -8.47
C ALA A 184 2.21 -1.32 -7.57
N ARG A 185 3.44 -1.83 -7.60
CA ARG A 185 3.89 -2.97 -6.77
C ARG A 185 5.25 -2.67 -6.19
N LEU A 186 5.43 -2.96 -4.91
CA LEU A 186 6.70 -2.87 -4.21
C LEU A 186 7.05 -4.25 -3.65
N LEU A 187 8.07 -4.89 -4.22
CA LEU A 187 8.57 -6.18 -3.77
C LEU A 187 9.82 -5.99 -2.91
N LEU A 188 9.68 -6.17 -1.59
CA LEU A 188 10.73 -6.02 -0.60
C LEU A 188 11.54 -7.32 -0.47
N THR A 189 12.87 -7.16 -0.37
CA THR A 189 13.85 -8.25 -0.19
C THR A 189 13.53 -9.51 -1.00
N PRO A 190 13.48 -9.43 -2.35
CA PRO A 190 13.12 -10.56 -3.18
C PRO A 190 14.20 -11.64 -3.12
N THR A 191 13.84 -12.84 -2.68
CA THR A 191 14.74 -14.00 -2.60
C THR A 191 14.32 -15.17 -3.48
N SER A 192 13.16 -15.06 -4.16
CA SER A 192 12.58 -16.13 -4.99
C SER A 192 12.22 -15.62 -6.39
N PRO A 193 12.82 -16.19 -7.45
CA PRO A 193 12.46 -15.87 -8.83
C PRO A 193 11.00 -16.17 -9.18
N VAL A 194 10.42 -17.21 -8.58
CA VAL A 194 9.01 -17.59 -8.78
C VAL A 194 8.10 -16.49 -8.24
N VAL A 195 8.31 -16.09 -6.98
CA VAL A 195 7.54 -15.02 -6.32
C VAL A 195 7.69 -13.71 -7.08
N ALA A 196 8.91 -13.33 -7.49
CA ALA A 196 9.13 -12.11 -8.27
C ALA A 196 8.31 -12.10 -9.57
N ARG A 197 8.32 -13.22 -10.31
CA ARG A 197 7.54 -13.36 -11.55
C ARG A 197 6.04 -13.30 -11.32
N GLU A 198 5.53 -13.91 -10.25
CA GLU A 198 4.11 -13.85 -9.90
C GLU A 198 3.66 -12.41 -9.59
N HIS A 199 4.54 -11.59 -9.01
CA HIS A 199 4.32 -10.15 -8.83
C HIS A 199 4.58 -9.33 -10.10
N GLY A 200 4.93 -9.96 -11.22
CA GLY A 200 5.18 -9.31 -12.51
C GLY A 200 6.56 -8.66 -12.63
N PHE A 201 7.50 -8.97 -11.73
CA PHE A 201 8.88 -8.52 -11.84
C PHE A 201 9.69 -9.49 -12.71
N LYS A 202 10.57 -8.93 -13.54
CA LYS A 202 11.61 -9.64 -14.28
C LYS A 202 12.94 -9.18 -13.72
N LEU A 203 13.45 -9.92 -12.74
CA LEU A 203 14.70 -9.60 -12.04
C LEU A 203 15.83 -10.50 -12.54
N GLU A 204 17.01 -9.91 -12.67
CA GLU A 204 18.27 -10.61 -12.93
C GLU A 204 18.81 -11.28 -11.66
N PRO A 205 19.70 -12.29 -11.77
CA PRO A 205 20.19 -13.05 -10.61
C PRO A 205 20.83 -12.21 -9.50
N ASP A 206 21.48 -11.10 -9.83
CA ASP A 206 22.14 -10.17 -8.90
C ASP A 206 21.16 -9.18 -8.23
N GLN A 207 19.90 -9.14 -8.69
CA GLN A 207 18.85 -8.27 -8.17
C GLN A 207 18.02 -8.92 -7.06
N PHE A 208 18.35 -10.17 -6.67
CA PHE A 208 17.78 -10.87 -5.52
C PHE A 208 18.64 -10.67 -4.27
N PHE A 209 18.00 -10.34 -3.15
CA PHE A 209 18.67 -10.06 -1.88
C PHE A 209 17.72 -10.24 -0.69
N ALA A 210 18.26 -10.63 0.45
CA ALA A 210 17.50 -10.83 1.68
C ALA A 210 17.56 -9.64 2.66
N ALA A 211 18.44 -8.66 2.40
CA ALA A 211 18.72 -7.56 3.31
C ALA A 211 19.27 -6.32 2.55
N PRO A 212 19.22 -5.12 3.15
CA PRO A 212 18.55 -4.81 4.42
C PRO A 212 17.01 -4.75 4.27
N PRO A 213 16.25 -4.88 5.37
CA PRO A 213 14.82 -4.56 5.39
C PRO A 213 14.55 -3.16 4.82
N GLY A 214 13.37 -2.98 4.22
CA GLY A 214 12.97 -1.73 3.55
C GLY A 214 13.61 -1.54 2.17
N ARG A 215 14.54 -2.41 1.75
CA ARG A 215 15.05 -2.42 0.37
C ARG A 215 14.17 -3.32 -0.52
N GLY A 216 13.85 -2.86 -1.72
CA GLY A 216 13.02 -3.61 -2.67
C GLY A 216 12.97 -2.97 -4.05
N HIS A 217 12.16 -3.55 -4.94
CA HIS A 217 11.90 -2.99 -6.26
C HIS A 217 10.49 -2.43 -6.33
N LEU A 218 10.36 -1.15 -6.70
CA LEU A 218 9.10 -0.48 -6.99
C LEU A 218 8.83 -0.53 -8.49
N ALA A 219 7.78 -1.24 -8.89
CA ALA A 219 7.24 -1.24 -10.23
C ALA A 219 6.03 -0.29 -10.32
N THR A 220 6.13 0.71 -11.19
CA THR A 220 5.02 1.54 -11.64
C THR A 220 4.75 1.24 -13.11
N ALA A 221 3.71 1.85 -13.71
CA ALA A 221 3.45 1.72 -15.14
C ALA A 221 4.65 2.16 -16.03
N ARG A 222 5.56 2.99 -15.50
CA ARG A 222 6.65 3.60 -16.26
C ARG A 222 7.97 2.84 -16.15
N ALA A 223 8.27 2.28 -14.97
CA ALA A 223 9.56 1.66 -14.71
C ALA A 223 9.53 0.79 -13.45
N THR A 224 10.51 -0.12 -13.38
CA THR A 224 10.91 -0.82 -12.15
C THR A 224 12.19 -0.19 -11.62
N THR A 225 12.17 0.29 -10.38
CA THR A 225 13.30 0.98 -9.75
C THR A 225 13.63 0.33 -8.41
N LEU A 226 14.92 0.08 -8.16
CA LEU A 226 15.39 -0.34 -6.85
C LEU A 226 15.26 0.83 -5.88
N VAL A 227 14.63 0.62 -4.72
CA VAL A 227 14.40 1.62 -3.69
C VAL A 227 14.79 1.10 -2.32
N HIS A 228 15.31 1.98 -1.47
CA HIS A 228 15.43 1.80 -0.03
C HIS A 228 14.50 2.78 0.67
N LEU A 229 13.50 2.24 1.35
CA LEU A 229 12.46 3.03 2.01
C LEU A 229 13.03 3.89 3.13
N ALA A 230 12.50 5.10 3.23
CA ALA A 230 12.65 5.90 4.43
C ALA A 230 11.81 5.30 5.58
N TRP A 231 12.26 5.48 6.82
CA TRP A 231 11.64 4.92 8.01
C TRP A 231 11.57 5.92 9.15
#